data_AF-A0A286ACH2-F1
#
_entry.id   AF-A0A286ACH2-F1
#
_cell.length_a   1.000
_cell.length_b   1.000
_cell.length_c   1.000
_cell.angle_alpha   90.00
_cell.angle_beta   90.00
_cell.angle_gamma   90.00
#
_symmetry.space_group_name_H-M   'P 1'
#
loop_
_entity.id
_entity.type
_entity.pdbx_description
1 polymer ?
#
loop_
_entity_poly.entity_id
_entity_poly.type
_entity_poly.pdbx_seq_one_letter_code
_entity_poly.pdbx_strand_id
1 'polypeptide(L)'
;MQKFKKLLALSFCLVVLTAFFSCSKDDDNSSGNADEAAAARVVGTYKGTIDNFSTQYFDATIIVTKESGNRVKIAPKSGEVYSGVTAKIMVIQAIPTTDNATAQDPNGTLLYDNSQKTITLITKQTAASDVIFHFEGTKQ
;
A
#
# COMPACT_ATOMS: atom_id res chain seq x y z
N MET A 1 26.32 -10.94 -64.14
CA MET A 1 25.07 -10.90 -64.90
C MET A 1 23.97 -10.31 -64.02
N GLN A 2 23.14 -9.48 -64.64
CA GLN A 2 21.86 -8.90 -64.19
C GLN A 2 21.79 -8.08 -62.90
N LYS A 3 21.97 -6.77 -63.11
CA LYS A 3 21.33 -5.67 -62.38
C LYS A 3 19.82 -5.73 -62.60
N PHE A 4 19.02 -5.71 -61.54
CA PHE A 4 17.60 -5.36 -61.64
C PHE A 4 17.38 -3.92 -61.19
N LYS A 5 17.07 -3.10 -62.19
CA LYS A 5 16.55 -1.74 -62.08
C LYS A 5 15.06 -1.80 -61.76
N LYS A 6 14.58 -0.74 -61.09
CA LYS A 6 13.31 0.02 -61.28
C LYS A 6 12.68 0.29 -59.91
N LEU A 7 12.69 1.54 -59.44
CA LEU A 7 11.84 2.68 -59.83
C LEU A 7 10.45 2.63 -59.19
N LEU A 8 10.19 3.73 -58.47
CA LEU A 8 8.96 4.52 -58.43
C LEU A 8 7.94 4.25 -57.29
N ALA A 9 7.58 5.40 -56.69
CA ALA A 9 6.25 5.79 -56.19
C ALA A 9 5.78 5.16 -54.87
N LEU A 10 5.67 5.96 -53.80
CA LEU A 10 4.57 6.90 -53.53
C LEU A 10 3.29 6.14 -53.16
N SER A 11 3.03 5.99 -51.86
CA SER A 11 1.65 6.02 -51.36
C SER A 11 1.62 6.37 -49.89
N PHE A 12 0.94 7.47 -49.61
CA PHE A 12 0.54 7.96 -48.31
C PHE A 12 -0.77 7.24 -47.96
N CYS A 13 -0.79 6.42 -46.92
CA CYS A 13 -2.03 5.91 -46.33
C CYS A 13 -2.06 6.22 -44.84
N LEU A 14 -2.76 7.29 -44.52
CA LEU A 14 -3.40 7.53 -43.23
C LEU A 14 -4.17 6.26 -42.84
N VAL A 15 -3.86 5.66 -41.69
CA VAL A 15 -4.77 4.73 -41.00
C VAL A 15 -5.15 5.37 -39.68
N VAL A 16 -6.32 5.99 -39.71
CA VAL A 16 -7.05 6.47 -38.54
C VAL A 16 -7.94 5.32 -38.07
N LEU A 17 -8.09 5.23 -36.75
CA LEU A 17 -9.07 4.45 -35.99
C LEU A 17 -8.88 2.93 -35.94
N THR A 18 -8.59 2.44 -34.73
CA THR A 18 -9.57 1.60 -34.02
C THR A 18 -9.53 1.93 -32.53
N ALA A 19 -10.65 2.49 -32.05
CA ALA A 19 -10.93 2.60 -30.63
C ALA A 19 -11.18 1.18 -30.08
N PHE A 20 -10.18 0.61 -29.41
CA PHE A 20 -10.36 -0.56 -28.57
C PHE A 20 -10.42 -0.13 -27.11
N PHE A 21 -11.60 0.31 -26.69
CA PHE A 21 -12.03 0.11 -25.31
C PHE A 21 -13.40 -0.54 -25.37
N SER A 22 -13.38 -1.83 -25.73
CA SER A 22 -14.40 -2.78 -25.31
C SER A 22 -14.26 -2.94 -23.79
N CYS A 23 -14.80 -2.00 -23.01
CA CYS A 23 -15.19 -2.34 -21.64
C CYS A 23 -16.48 -3.13 -21.77
N SER A 24 -16.32 -4.45 -21.97
CA SER A 24 -17.35 -5.40 -21.63
C SER A 24 -17.85 -5.03 -20.24
N LYS A 25 -19.14 -4.80 -20.14
CA LYS A 25 -19.84 -4.87 -18.87
C LYS A 25 -19.79 -6.33 -18.46
N ASP A 26 -18.73 -6.67 -17.74
CA ASP A 26 -18.74 -7.69 -16.71
C ASP A 26 -17.79 -7.14 -15.68
N ASP A 27 -18.16 -7.23 -14.41
CA ASP A 27 -17.21 -7.57 -13.38
C ASP A 27 -18.03 -7.88 -12.13
N ASP A 28 -18.34 -9.18 -12.08
CA ASP A 28 -18.46 -10.00 -10.89
C ASP A 28 -18.72 -9.26 -9.59
N ASN A 29 -19.87 -9.58 -9.02
CA ASN A 29 -20.15 -9.50 -7.61
C ASN A 29 -19.20 -10.45 -6.85
N SER A 30 -17.90 -10.15 -6.88
CA SER A 30 -16.95 -10.67 -5.91
C SER A 30 -17.38 -10.02 -4.61
N SER A 31 -18.09 -10.79 -3.78
CA SER A 31 -18.14 -10.55 -2.35
C SER A 31 -16.72 -10.74 -1.81
N GLY A 32 -15.81 -9.83 -2.19
CA GLY A 32 -14.45 -9.80 -1.72
C GLY A 32 -14.51 -9.67 -0.20
N ASN A 33 -13.76 -10.52 0.49
CA ASN A 33 -13.67 -10.48 1.94
C ASN A 33 -13.42 -9.03 2.39
N ALA A 34 -14.36 -8.44 3.14
CA ALA A 34 -14.31 -7.03 3.51
C ALA A 34 -12.98 -6.66 4.20
N ASP A 35 -12.43 -7.59 4.97
CA ASP A 35 -11.14 -7.44 5.65
C ASP A 35 -9.97 -7.40 4.68
N GLU A 36 -10.02 -8.17 3.60
CA GLU A 36 -8.99 -8.16 2.57
C GLU A 36 -9.03 -6.85 1.76
N ALA A 37 -10.23 -6.36 1.44
CA ALA A 37 -10.40 -5.04 0.84
C ALA A 37 -9.93 -3.92 1.78
N ALA A 38 -10.18 -4.04 3.08
CA ALA A 38 -9.67 -3.11 4.09
C ALA A 38 -8.13 -3.12 4.15
N ALA A 39 -7.50 -4.31 4.18
CA ALA A 39 -6.05 -4.44 4.13
C ALA A 39 -5.45 -3.76 2.89
N ALA A 40 -6.07 -3.92 1.71
CA ALA A 40 -5.63 -3.25 0.49
C ALA A 40 -5.68 -1.71 0.61
N ARG A 41 -6.67 -1.14 1.33
CA ARG A 41 -6.72 0.30 1.60
C ARG A 41 -5.59 0.78 2.52
N VAL A 42 -5.19 -0.04 3.50
CA VAL A 42 -4.13 0.29 4.48
C VAL A 42 -2.72 0.16 3.88
N VAL A 43 -2.52 -0.65 2.82
CA VAL A 43 -1.20 -0.78 2.16
C VAL A 43 -0.75 0.56 1.56
N GLY A 44 0.47 0.99 1.86
CA GLY A 44 1.06 2.20 1.31
C GLY A 44 2.23 2.74 2.13
N THR A 45 2.71 3.92 1.72
CA THR A 45 3.79 4.65 2.40
C THR A 45 3.18 5.79 3.20
N TYR A 46 3.59 5.94 4.46
CA TYR A 46 3.06 6.95 5.37
C TYR A 46 4.19 7.78 5.91
N LYS A 47 3.99 9.11 5.94
CA LYS A 47 4.92 10.08 6.52
C LYS A 47 4.28 10.70 7.74
N GLY A 48 5.06 10.82 8.83
CA GLY A 48 4.52 11.21 10.12
C GLY A 48 5.58 11.25 11.22
N THR A 49 5.18 10.90 12.43
CA THR A 49 6.04 10.91 13.62
C THR A 49 6.14 9.50 14.19
N ILE A 50 7.36 9.01 14.41
CA ILE A 50 7.63 7.81 15.23
C ILE A 50 8.02 8.28 16.62
N ASP A 51 7.35 7.77 17.66
CA ASP A 51 7.76 7.88 19.06
C ASP A 51 8.10 6.48 19.59
N ASN A 52 9.37 6.23 19.89
CA ASN A 52 9.82 4.95 20.44
C ASN A 52 9.86 4.95 21.98
N PHE A 53 9.12 5.86 22.63
CA PHE A 53 9.06 6.08 24.07
C PHE A 53 10.38 6.55 24.70
N SER A 54 11.40 6.84 23.89
CA SER A 54 12.66 7.46 24.30
C SER A 54 12.98 8.72 23.48
N THR A 55 12.55 8.76 22.22
CA THR A 55 12.83 9.83 21.26
C THR A 55 11.70 9.89 20.24
N GLN A 56 11.36 11.13 19.85
CA GLN A 56 10.45 11.40 18.74
C GLN A 56 11.24 11.71 17.47
N TYR A 57 10.87 11.04 16.38
CA TYR A 57 11.42 11.24 15.06
C TYR A 57 10.33 11.82 14.17
N PHE A 58 10.48 13.11 13.84
CA PHE A 58 9.62 13.80 12.89
C PHE A 58 10.04 13.48 11.46
N ASP A 59 9.11 13.65 10.51
CA ASP A 59 9.32 13.28 9.11
C ASP A 59 9.77 11.80 8.95
N ALA A 60 9.25 10.95 9.82
CA ALA A 60 9.50 9.53 9.78
C ALA A 60 8.58 8.85 8.77
N THR A 61 9.11 7.87 8.05
CA THR A 61 8.37 7.10 7.05
C THR A 61 8.20 5.66 7.52
N ILE A 62 6.96 5.16 7.51
CA ILE A 62 6.66 3.74 7.59
C ILE A 62 6.10 3.25 6.26
N ILE A 63 6.36 1.98 5.96
CA ILE A 63 5.87 1.29 4.77
C ILE A 63 4.99 0.14 5.24
N VAL A 64 3.74 0.13 4.76
CA VAL A 64 2.79 -0.95 4.99
C VAL A 64 2.64 -1.76 3.72
N THR A 65 3.03 -3.04 3.75
CA THR A 65 2.97 -3.96 2.60
C THR A 65 2.00 -5.11 2.86
N LYS A 66 1.35 -5.61 1.80
CA LYS A 66 0.51 -6.82 1.89
C LYS A 66 1.42 -8.05 2.05
N GLU A 67 1.11 -8.89 3.04
CA GLU A 67 1.76 -10.19 3.21
C GLU A 67 0.90 -11.28 2.55
N SER A 68 -0.36 -11.42 3.00
CA SER A 68 -1.31 -12.43 2.50
C SER A 68 -2.72 -12.11 2.99
N GLY A 69 -3.76 -12.23 2.15
CA GLY A 69 -5.14 -11.96 2.57
C GLY A 69 -5.29 -10.58 3.23
N ASN A 70 -5.77 -10.54 4.48
CA ASN A 70 -5.88 -9.33 5.29
C ASN A 70 -4.67 -9.07 6.21
N ARG A 71 -3.56 -9.79 6.05
CA ARG A 71 -2.32 -9.59 6.80
C ARG A 71 -1.43 -8.56 6.11
N VAL A 72 -0.96 -7.58 6.89
CA VAL A 72 -0.03 -6.55 6.43
C VAL A 72 1.22 -6.53 7.30
N LYS A 73 2.37 -6.23 6.70
CA LYS A 73 3.61 -5.94 7.39
C LYS A 73 3.80 -4.43 7.45
N ILE A 74 4.17 -3.94 8.62
CA ILE A 74 4.46 -2.53 8.87
C ILE A 74 5.91 -2.43 9.31
N ALA A 75 6.70 -1.64 8.58
CA ALA A 75 8.12 -1.47 8.85
C ALA A 75 8.54 0.00 8.71
N PRO A 76 9.48 0.49 9.53
CA PRO A 76 10.11 1.78 9.26
C PRO A 76 10.90 1.71 7.95
N LYS A 77 11.06 2.84 7.26
CA LYS A 77 11.95 2.95 6.11
C LYS A 77 13.39 2.60 6.52
N SER A 78 14.02 1.69 5.79
CA SER A 78 15.39 1.24 6.06
C SER A 78 16.42 2.35 5.86
N GLY A 79 17.51 2.30 6.62
CA GLY A 79 18.65 3.23 6.51
C GLY A 79 18.43 4.58 7.21
N GLU A 80 17.25 4.79 7.79
CA GLU A 80 16.91 6.00 8.54
C GLU A 80 17.30 5.84 10.00
N VAL A 81 17.50 6.96 10.71
CA VAL A 81 17.88 6.96 12.14
C VAL A 81 16.85 6.27 13.05
N TYR A 82 15.59 6.23 12.63
CA TYR A 82 14.48 5.58 13.32
C TYR A 82 14.25 4.12 12.89
N SER A 83 15.08 3.57 11.99
CA SER A 83 14.89 2.21 11.46
C SER A 83 15.12 1.09 12.48
N GLY A 84 15.57 1.42 13.70
CA GLY A 84 15.75 0.47 14.79
C GLY A 84 14.45 -0.02 15.45
N VAL A 85 13.29 0.58 15.16
CA VAL A 85 12.01 0.08 15.67
C VAL A 85 11.62 -1.25 15.00
N THR A 86 10.98 -2.15 15.75
CA THR A 86 10.72 -3.50 15.25
C THR A 86 9.50 -3.57 14.34
N ALA A 87 9.68 -4.07 13.12
CA ALA A 87 8.60 -4.30 12.17
C ALA A 87 7.57 -5.31 12.73
N LYS A 88 6.29 -5.09 12.46
CA LYS A 88 5.18 -5.94 12.92
C LYS A 88 4.34 -6.43 11.76
N ILE A 89 3.77 -7.63 11.91
CA ILE A 89 2.74 -8.15 11.01
C ILE A 89 1.42 -8.11 11.76
N MET A 90 0.40 -7.49 11.17
CA MET A 90 -0.91 -7.32 11.78
C MET A 90 -2.03 -7.84 10.87
N VAL A 91 -3.13 -8.27 11.49
CA VAL A 91 -4.33 -8.72 10.79
C VAL A 91 -5.33 -7.57 10.73
N ILE A 92 -5.59 -7.06 9.53
CA ILE A 92 -6.50 -5.93 9.31
C ILE A 92 -7.95 -6.43 9.26
N GLN A 93 -8.84 -5.68 9.89
CA GLN A 93 -10.28 -5.87 9.89
C GLN A 93 -10.96 -4.63 9.34
N ALA A 94 -12.02 -4.82 8.55
CA ALA A 94 -12.90 -3.74 8.16
C ALA A 94 -13.70 -3.28 9.38
N ILE A 95 -13.88 -1.97 9.55
CA ILE A 95 -14.82 -1.44 10.54
C ILE A 95 -16.21 -1.43 9.90
N PRO A 96 -17.21 -2.17 10.44
CA PRO A 96 -18.54 -2.24 9.85
C PRO A 96 -19.14 -0.86 9.60
N THR A 97 -19.87 -0.72 8.49
CA THR A 97 -20.58 0.52 8.09
C THR A 97 -19.68 1.71 7.74
N THR A 98 -18.36 1.52 7.68
CA THR A 98 -17.40 2.56 7.29
C THR A 98 -16.35 2.01 6.32
N ASP A 99 -15.61 2.89 5.65
CA ASP A 99 -14.42 2.48 4.87
C ASP A 99 -13.14 2.38 5.70
N ASN A 100 -13.22 2.65 7.01
CA ASN A 100 -12.09 2.61 7.92
C ASN A 100 -11.65 1.17 8.20
N ALA A 101 -10.44 1.04 8.72
CA ALA A 101 -9.84 -0.25 9.03
C ALA A 101 -9.16 -0.22 10.39
N THR A 102 -9.10 -1.38 11.05
CA THR A 102 -8.42 -1.52 12.34
C THR A 102 -7.65 -2.83 12.42
N ALA A 103 -6.71 -2.92 13.34
CA ALA A 103 -6.18 -4.18 13.83
C ALA A 103 -6.09 -4.12 15.35
N GLN A 104 -6.50 -5.19 16.02
CA GLN A 104 -6.27 -5.41 17.43
C GLN A 104 -5.66 -6.79 17.61
N ASP A 105 -4.36 -6.85 17.86
CA ASP A 105 -3.63 -8.11 17.93
C ASP A 105 -2.56 -8.08 19.05
N PRO A 106 -1.85 -9.20 19.29
CA PRO A 106 -0.74 -9.23 20.24
C PRO A 106 0.45 -8.33 19.86
N ASN A 107 0.61 -7.97 18.57
CA ASN A 107 1.67 -7.10 18.07
C ASN A 107 1.35 -5.61 18.24
N GLY A 108 0.10 -5.23 18.50
CA GLY A 108 -0.30 -3.84 18.67
C GLY A 108 -1.75 -3.53 18.33
N THR A 109 -2.01 -2.24 18.15
CA THR A 109 -3.27 -1.70 17.66
C THR A 109 -2.99 -0.79 16.48
N LEU A 110 -3.81 -0.88 15.43
CA LEU A 110 -3.79 -0.01 14.28
C LEU A 110 -5.18 0.55 14.04
N LEU A 111 -5.26 1.84 13.70
CA LEU A 111 -6.46 2.49 13.18
C LEU A 111 -6.10 3.24 11.90
N TYR A 112 -6.87 3.02 10.84
CA TYR A 112 -6.73 3.73 9.58
C TYR A 112 -8.05 4.43 9.24
N ASP A 113 -7.98 5.75 9.07
CA ASP A 113 -9.07 6.58 8.59
C ASP A 113 -8.96 6.72 7.07
N ASN A 114 -9.95 6.18 6.34
CA ASN A 114 -9.91 6.21 4.89
C ASN A 114 -10.25 7.60 4.30
N SER A 115 -11.00 8.43 5.02
CA SER A 115 -11.36 9.78 4.57
C SER A 115 -10.16 10.72 4.68
N GLN A 116 -9.47 10.68 5.83
CA GLN A 116 -8.32 11.53 6.12
C GLN A 116 -6.99 10.96 5.60
N LYS A 117 -7.00 9.68 5.19
CA LYS A 117 -5.79 8.92 4.81
C LYS A 117 -4.75 8.89 5.93
N THR A 118 -5.20 8.92 7.18
CA THR A 118 -4.33 8.89 8.37
C THR A 118 -4.24 7.48 8.94
N ILE A 119 -3.13 7.20 9.60
CA ILE A 119 -2.89 5.96 10.32
C ILE A 119 -2.34 6.28 11.71
N THR A 120 -2.85 5.56 12.70
CA THR A 120 -2.33 5.52 14.07
C THR A 120 -1.96 4.08 14.39
N LEU A 121 -0.75 3.86 14.88
CA LEU A 121 -0.22 2.54 15.19
C LEU A 121 0.50 2.56 16.54
N ILE A 122 0.07 1.72 17.47
CA ILE A 122 0.78 1.49 18.73
C ILE A 122 1.21 0.03 18.76
N THR A 123 2.51 -0.22 18.73
CA THR A 123 3.04 -1.59 18.78
C THR A 123 3.23 -2.09 20.22
N LYS A 124 3.19 -3.41 20.38
CA LYS A 124 3.41 -4.12 21.65
C LYS A 124 4.62 -5.05 21.52
N GLN A 125 5.23 -5.31 22.67
CA GLN A 125 6.34 -6.24 22.78
C GLN A 125 5.83 -7.69 22.65
N THR A 126 6.39 -8.45 21.71
CA THR A 126 6.16 -9.89 21.54
C THR A 126 7.44 -10.71 21.69
N ALA A 127 8.60 -10.06 21.69
CA ALA A 127 9.90 -10.61 22.08
C ALA A 127 10.71 -9.61 22.92
N ALA A 128 11.62 -10.12 23.75
CA ALA A 128 12.45 -9.28 24.63
C ALA A 128 13.32 -8.25 23.87
N SER A 129 13.68 -8.55 22.62
CA SER A 129 14.46 -7.68 21.74
C SER A 129 13.63 -6.63 20.99
N ASP A 130 12.30 -6.64 21.11
CA ASP A 130 11.49 -5.71 20.34
C ASP A 130 11.66 -4.28 20.85
N VAL A 131 11.84 -3.37 19.90
CA VAL A 131 11.76 -1.93 20.11
C VAL A 131 10.36 -1.49 19.69
N ILE A 132 9.51 -1.24 20.69
CA ILE A 132 8.15 -0.74 20.50
C ILE A 132 8.15 0.72 20.07
N PHE A 133 7.09 1.12 19.39
CA PHE A 133 6.86 2.49 18.95
C PHE A 133 5.38 2.79 18.75
N HIS A 134 5.06 4.08 18.86
CA HIS A 134 3.85 4.72 18.41
C HIS A 134 4.14 5.46 17.09
N PHE A 135 3.22 5.39 16.14
CA PHE A 135 3.28 6.16 14.90
C PHE A 135 1.94 6.81 14.59
N GLU A 136 2.00 8.08 14.21
CA GLU A 136 0.89 8.83 13.62
C GLU A 136 1.37 9.47 12.33
N GLY A 137 0.62 9.28 11.24
CA GLY A 137 1.00 9.85 9.95
C GLY A 137 -0.08 9.78 8.89
N THR A 138 0.26 10.34 7.73
CA THR A 138 -0.64 10.42 6.57
C THR A 138 -0.04 9.68 5.39
N LYS A 139 -0.89 8.95 4.67
CA LYS A 139 -0.54 8.26 3.44
C LYS A 139 -0.06 9.25 2.39
N GLN A 140 1.06 8.94 1.71
CA GLN A 140 1.63 9.74 0.62
C GLN A 140 1.12 9.29 -0.75
#